data_AF-A0AAU3W6D1-F1
#
_entry.id   AF-A0AAU3W6D1-F1
#
_cell.length_a   1.000
_cell.length_b   1.000
_cell.length_c   1.000
_cell.angle_alpha   90.00
_cell.angle_beta   90.00
_cell.angle_gamma   90.00
#
_symmetry.space_group_name_H-M   'P 1'
#
loop_
_entity.id
_entity.type
_entity.pdbx_description
1 polymer ?
#
loop_
_entity_poly.entity_id
_entity_poly.type
_entity_poly.pdbx_seq_one_letter_code
_entity_poly.pdbx_strand_id
1 'polypeptide(L)'
;MPMNTSRSQKWVLAANAALVATSAVASLVGVVDPTLVLPDGSTAEDGLRLYAEGIAVRQLPLTAAVFVSLGGRHRRHLVPLLAVSAAAQAGDMVMGLTSRVPGMAIGGGVSAVVHLASAVWLGRGQASASLTSAARPAPAAR
;
A
#
# COMPACT_ATOMS: atom_id res chain seq x y z
N MET A 1 -21.16 14.04 -7.94
CA MET A 1 -20.76 13.90 -9.36
C MET A 1 -19.60 12.92 -9.44
N PRO A 2 -19.65 11.88 -10.28
CA PRO A 2 -18.51 10.99 -10.48
C PRO A 2 -17.38 11.78 -11.16
N MET A 3 -16.24 11.93 -10.47
CA MET A 3 -15.04 12.53 -11.06
C MET A 3 -14.54 11.62 -12.18
N ASN A 4 -14.51 12.12 -13.41
CA ASN A 4 -13.81 11.49 -14.53
C ASN A 4 -12.31 11.40 -14.18
N THR A 5 -11.85 10.21 -13.79
CA THR A 5 -10.42 9.93 -13.58
C THR A 5 -9.73 9.73 -14.92
N SER A 6 -8.59 10.42 -15.12
CA SER A 6 -7.79 10.24 -16.33
C SER A 6 -7.31 8.79 -16.46
N ARG A 7 -7.02 8.35 -17.69
CA ARG A 7 -6.53 6.98 -17.96
C ARG A 7 -5.31 6.63 -17.10
N SER A 8 -4.36 7.56 -16.96
CA SER A 8 -3.18 7.42 -16.12
C SER A 8 -3.53 7.27 -14.64
N GLN A 9 -4.50 8.04 -14.14
CA GLN A 9 -4.97 7.89 -12.77
C GLN A 9 -5.59 6.51 -12.52
N LYS A 10 -6.36 5.96 -13.46
CA LYS A 10 -6.93 4.61 -13.32
C LYS A 10 -5.83 3.54 -13.21
N TRP A 11 -4.78 3.63 -14.01
CA TRP A 11 -3.65 2.71 -13.95
C TRP A 11 -2.89 2.80 -12.62
N VAL A 12 -2.64 4.00 -12.12
CA VAL A 12 -2.02 4.19 -10.79
C VAL A 12 -2.86 3.50 -9.71
N LEU A 13 -4.18 3.74 -9.71
CA LEU A 13 -5.07 3.12 -8.72
C LEU A 13 -5.11 1.59 -8.84
N ALA A 14 -5.16 1.07 -10.07
CA ALA A 14 -5.15 -0.38 -10.31
C ALA A 14 -3.85 -1.04 -9.86
N ALA A 15 -2.70 -0.42 -10.14
CA ALA A 15 -1.40 -0.92 -9.68
C ALA A 15 -1.32 -0.99 -8.16
N ASN A 16 -1.75 0.08 -7.46
CA ASN A 16 -1.78 0.08 -6.00
C ASN A 16 -2.76 -0.95 -5.44
N ALA A 17 -3.94 -1.12 -6.06
CA ALA A 17 -4.92 -2.14 -5.68
C ALA A 17 -4.35 -3.56 -5.79
N ALA A 18 -3.68 -3.86 -6.91
CA ALA A 18 -3.05 -5.15 -7.13
C ALA A 18 -1.96 -5.43 -6.11
N LEU A 19 -1.09 -4.46 -5.82
CA LEU A 19 -0.02 -4.61 -4.85
C LEU A 19 -0.55 -4.87 -3.43
N VAL A 20 -1.51 -4.08 -2.95
CA VAL A 20 -2.06 -4.31 -1.60
C VAL A 20 -2.83 -5.62 -1.50
N ALA A 21 -3.49 -6.07 -2.57
CA ALA A 21 -4.16 -7.36 -2.60
C ALA A 21 -3.13 -8.51 -2.51
N THR A 22 -2.06 -8.46 -3.32
CA THR A 22 -0.99 -9.45 -3.28
C THR A 22 -0.30 -9.48 -1.91
N SER A 23 -0.04 -8.32 -1.31
CA SER A 23 0.54 -8.26 0.04
C SER A 23 -0.39 -8.83 1.11
N ALA A 24 -1.70 -8.56 1.03
CA ALA A 24 -2.67 -9.14 1.96
C ALA A 24 -2.73 -10.66 1.84
N VAL A 25 -2.75 -11.19 0.61
CA VAL A 25 -2.69 -12.64 0.35
C VAL A 25 -1.41 -13.23 0.91
N ALA A 26 -0.25 -12.63 0.65
CA ALA A 26 1.03 -13.11 1.19
C ALA A 26 1.05 -13.15 2.72
N SER A 27 0.50 -12.13 3.40
CA SER A 27 0.37 -12.12 4.86
C SER A 27 -0.58 -13.21 5.36
N LEU A 28 -1.72 -13.43 4.70
CA LEU A 28 -2.64 -14.51 5.07
C LEU A 28 -2.01 -15.88 4.89
N VAL A 29 -1.31 -16.11 3.78
CA VAL A 29 -0.57 -17.35 3.52
C VAL A 29 0.45 -17.59 4.62
N GLY A 30 1.23 -16.58 5.01
CA GLY A 30 2.23 -16.72 6.08
C GLY A 30 1.63 -17.05 7.46
N VAL A 31 0.41 -16.59 7.76
CA VAL A 31 -0.27 -16.92 9.01
C VAL A 31 -0.90 -18.31 8.97
N VAL A 32 -1.55 -18.67 7.86
CA VAL A 32 -2.25 -19.95 7.72
C VAL A 32 -1.28 -21.11 7.62
N ASP A 33 -0.23 -20.96 6.81
CA ASP A 33 0.79 -21.96 6.61
C ASP A 33 2.18 -21.31 6.41
N PRO A 34 2.89 -21.02 7.51
CA PRO A 34 4.24 -20.46 7.45
C PRO A 34 5.26 -21.41 6.80
N THR A 35 4.96 -22.71 6.64
CA THR A 35 5.89 -23.68 6.04
C THR A 35 5.98 -23.56 4.53
N LEU A 36 4.99 -22.95 3.87
CA LEU A 36 5.00 -22.71 2.41
C LEU A 36 6.13 -21.78 1.94
N VAL A 37 6.74 -21.03 2.85
CA VAL A 37 7.83 -20.11 2.57
C VAL A 37 9.19 -20.68 2.99
N LEU A 38 9.19 -21.88 3.60
CA LEU A 38 10.40 -22.56 4.05
C LEU A 38 10.82 -23.67 3.06
N PRO A 39 12.08 -24.11 3.10
CA PRO A 39 12.53 -25.29 2.36
C PRO A 39 11.75 -26.55 2.75
N ASP A 40 11.52 -27.45 1.80
CA ASP A 40 10.81 -28.71 2.04
C ASP A 40 11.42 -29.50 3.22
N GLY A 41 10.56 -29.95 4.14
CA GLY A 41 10.95 -30.75 5.32
C GLY A 41 11.29 -29.94 6.58
N SER A 42 11.12 -28.62 6.55
CA SER A 42 11.28 -27.76 7.72
C SER A 42 10.00 -27.65 8.56
N THR A 43 10.16 -27.53 9.88
CA THR A 43 9.04 -27.37 10.83
C THR A 43 8.88 -25.89 11.20
N ALA A 44 7.66 -25.38 11.17
CA ALA A 44 7.36 -24.04 11.67
C ALA A 44 7.50 -23.99 13.19
N GLU A 45 8.62 -23.46 13.68
CA GLU A 45 8.81 -23.16 15.10
C GLU A 45 7.85 -22.06 15.58
N ASP A 46 7.54 -22.04 16.87
CA ASP A 46 6.62 -21.06 17.48
C ASP A 46 7.07 -19.61 17.23
N GLY A 47 8.38 -19.36 17.18
CA GLY A 47 8.94 -18.05 16.85
C GLY A 47 8.60 -17.56 15.44
N LEU A 48 8.49 -18.48 14.46
CA LEU A 48 8.11 -18.14 13.09
C LEU A 48 6.62 -17.80 12.99
N ARG A 49 5.77 -18.49 13.75
CA ARG A 49 4.33 -18.19 13.84
C ARG A 49 4.09 -16.81 14.45
N LEU A 50 4.74 -16.52 15.59
CA LEU A 50 4.72 -15.21 16.23
C LEU A 50 5.19 -14.09 15.29
N TYR A 51 6.24 -14.34 14.51
CA TYR A 51 6.71 -13.40 13.49
C TYR A 51 5.68 -13.16 12.39
N ALA A 52 5.11 -14.23 11.82
CA ALA A 52 4.12 -14.15 10.75
C ALA A 52 2.85 -13.41 11.20
N GLU A 53 2.37 -13.71 12.41
CA GLU A 53 1.25 -13.02 13.04
C GLU A 53 1.55 -11.53 13.24
N GLY A 54 2.75 -11.18 13.74
CA GLY A 54 3.17 -9.79 13.94
C GLY A 54 3.19 -8.99 12.64
N ILE A 55 3.65 -9.59 11.54
CA ILE A 55 3.60 -8.96 10.21
C ILE A 55 2.15 -8.79 9.76
N ALA A 56 1.30 -9.79 9.93
CA ALA A 56 -0.10 -9.74 9.51
C ALA A 56 -0.92 -8.68 10.28
N VAL A 57 -0.67 -8.52 11.59
CA VAL A 57 -1.36 -7.54 12.45
C VAL A 57 -1.22 -6.11 11.93
N ARG A 58 -0.07 -5.74 11.36
CA ARG A 58 0.11 -4.42 10.75
C ARG A 58 -0.31 -4.37 9.28
N GLN A 59 -0.07 -5.45 8.54
CA GLN A 59 -0.22 -5.45 7.09
C GLN A 59 -1.69 -5.54 6.67
N LEU A 60 -2.51 -6.35 7.35
CA LEU A 60 -3.92 -6.54 6.99
C LEU A 60 -4.76 -5.27 7.20
N PRO A 61 -4.66 -4.54 8.34
CA PRO A 61 -5.39 -3.29 8.49
C PRO A 61 -4.95 -2.21 7.50
N LEU A 62 -3.65 -2.11 7.21
CA LEU A 62 -3.12 -1.11 6.30
C LEU A 62 -3.55 -1.36 4.85
N THR A 63 -3.45 -2.60 4.38
CA THR A 63 -3.92 -3.00 3.04
C THR A 63 -5.43 -2.80 2.90
N ALA A 64 -6.22 -3.14 3.92
CA ALA A 64 -7.66 -2.88 3.93
C ALA A 64 -7.98 -1.38 3.85
N ALA A 65 -7.28 -0.54 4.63
CA ALA A 65 -7.47 0.91 4.61
C ALA A 65 -7.17 1.53 3.24
N VAL A 66 -6.10 1.08 2.57
CA VAL A 66 -5.78 1.49 1.19
C VAL A 66 -6.88 1.02 0.24
N PHE A 67 -7.31 -0.24 0.32
CA PHE A 67 -8.33 -0.82 -0.57
C PHE A 67 -9.66 -0.06 -0.48
N VAL A 68 -10.13 0.23 0.74
CA VAL A 68 -11.34 1.03 0.99
C VAL A 68 -11.18 2.46 0.45
N SER A 69 -10.00 3.06 0.60
CA SER A 69 -9.72 4.42 0.11
C SER A 69 -9.65 4.50 -1.42
N LEU A 70 -9.24 3.43 -2.10
CA LEU A 70 -9.23 3.32 -3.56
C LEU A 70 -10.65 3.24 -4.14
N GLY A 71 -11.54 2.48 -3.49
CA GLY A 71 -12.92 2.24 -3.94
C GLY A 71 -13.94 3.31 -3.54
N GLY A 72 -13.63 4.13 -2.53
CA GLY A 72 -14.61 5.01 -1.89
C GLY A 72 -14.54 6.50 -2.22
N ARG A 73 -15.41 7.27 -1.55
CA ARG A 73 -15.41 8.75 -1.52
C ARG A 73 -14.26 9.34 -0.68
N HIS A 74 -13.46 8.51 -0.01
CA HIS A 74 -12.44 8.91 0.95
C HIS A 74 -11.03 9.11 0.36
N ARG A 75 -10.94 9.52 -0.91
CA ARG A 75 -9.66 9.73 -1.61
C ARG A 75 -8.73 10.73 -0.95
N ARG A 76 -9.26 11.63 -0.11
CA ARG A 76 -8.48 12.56 0.71
C ARG A 76 -7.43 11.86 1.60
N HIS A 77 -7.72 10.62 2.01
CA HIS A 77 -6.85 9.83 2.89
C HIS A 77 -5.89 8.93 2.12
N LEU A 78 -6.01 8.85 0.79
CA LEU A 78 -5.24 7.92 -0.02
C LEU A 78 -3.75 8.26 -0.02
N VAL A 79 -3.39 9.54 -0.15
CA VAL A 79 -1.97 9.96 -0.14
C VAL A 79 -1.25 9.60 1.16
N PRO A 80 -1.75 9.95 2.35
CA PRO A 80 -1.08 9.56 3.60
C PRO A 80 -1.05 8.05 3.79
N LEU A 81 -2.11 7.31 3.41
CA LEU A 81 -2.11 5.85 3.49
C LEU A 81 -1.08 5.20 2.57
N LEU A 82 -0.92 5.71 1.34
CA LEU A 82 0.12 5.24 0.43
C LEU A 82 1.53 5.55 0.94
N ALA A 83 1.73 6.71 1.59
CA ALA A 83 3.02 7.03 2.20
C ALA A 83 3.36 6.08 3.38
N VAL A 84 2.39 5.80 4.26
CA VAL A 84 2.56 4.84 5.36
C VAL A 84 2.80 3.43 4.83
N SER A 85 2.07 3.01 3.79
CA SER A 85 2.29 1.73 3.10
C SER A 85 3.70 1.66 2.50
N ALA A 86 4.16 2.73 1.86
CA ALA A 86 5.53 2.76 1.33
C ALA A 86 6.59 2.56 2.42
N ALA A 87 6.42 3.21 3.58
CA ALA A 87 7.33 3.04 4.71
C ALA A 87 7.29 1.62 5.29
N ALA A 88 6.08 1.06 5.46
CA ALA A 88 5.92 -0.30 5.98
C ALA A 88 6.59 -1.35 5.08
N GLN A 89 6.43 -1.22 3.77
CA GLN A 89 6.99 -2.09 2.75
C GLN A 89 8.50 -1.91 2.55
N ALA A 90 9.03 -0.70 2.78
CA ALA A 90 10.47 -0.50 2.88
C ALA A 90 11.06 -1.24 4.10
N GLY A 91 10.34 -1.26 5.22
CA GLY A 91 10.68 -2.09 6.37
C GLY A 91 10.70 -3.59 6.03
N ASP A 92 9.71 -4.05 5.26
CA ASP A 92 9.70 -5.45 4.77
C ASP A 92 10.87 -5.72 3.83
N MET A 93 11.21 -4.79 2.96
CA MET A 93 12.38 -4.93 2.09
C MET A 93 13.66 -5.14 2.92
N VAL A 94 13.88 -4.29 3.93
CA VAL A 94 15.04 -4.38 4.82
C VAL A 94 15.05 -5.72 5.55
N MET A 95 13.92 -6.13 6.13
CA MET A 95 13.79 -7.42 6.81
C MET A 95 14.04 -8.60 5.85
N GLY A 96 13.52 -8.55 4.62
CA GLY A 96 13.78 -9.57 3.61
C GLY A 96 15.25 -9.68 3.23
N LEU A 97 15.97 -8.54 3.19
CA LEU A 97 17.42 -8.53 2.97
C LEU A 97 18.20 -9.11 4.16
N THR A 98 17.86 -8.71 5.39
CA THR A 98 18.56 -9.18 6.60
C THR A 98 18.28 -10.65 6.88
N SER A 99 17.06 -11.11 6.64
CA SER A 99 16.62 -12.48 6.89
C SER A 99 16.76 -13.40 5.69
N ARG A 100 17.34 -12.91 4.57
CA ARG A 100 17.55 -13.65 3.32
C ARG A 100 16.27 -14.30 2.78
N VAL A 101 15.18 -13.52 2.76
CA VAL A 101 13.89 -13.88 2.16
C VAL A 101 13.71 -13.05 0.88
N PRO A 102 14.15 -13.54 -0.29
CA PRO A 102 14.20 -12.74 -1.52
C PRO A 102 12.84 -12.21 -1.95
N GLY A 103 11.77 -13.01 -1.77
CA GLY A 103 10.40 -12.61 -2.11
C GLY A 103 9.94 -11.40 -1.30
N MET A 104 10.29 -11.33 -0.02
CA MET A 104 9.98 -10.22 0.86
C MET A 104 10.82 -8.97 0.52
N ALA A 105 12.11 -9.16 0.21
CA ALA A 105 12.99 -8.09 -0.23
C ALA A 105 12.48 -7.42 -1.52
N ILE A 106 12.23 -8.23 -2.56
CA ILE A 106 11.81 -7.76 -3.88
C ILE A 106 10.38 -7.24 -3.82
N GLY A 107 9.45 -8.02 -3.26
CA GLY A 107 8.03 -7.65 -3.17
C GLY A 107 7.81 -6.40 -2.32
N GLY A 108 8.46 -6.32 -1.16
CA GLY A 108 8.46 -5.13 -0.31
C GLY A 108 9.04 -3.92 -1.03
N GLY A 109 10.20 -4.06 -1.68
CA GLY A 109 10.86 -2.96 -2.38
C GLY A 109 10.03 -2.41 -3.54
N VAL A 110 9.51 -3.28 -4.41
CA VAL A 110 8.64 -2.89 -5.54
C VAL A 110 7.39 -2.17 -5.02
N SER A 111 6.74 -2.73 -3.99
CA SER A 111 5.54 -2.13 -3.41
C SER A 111 5.84 -0.75 -2.80
N ALA A 112 6.95 -0.62 -2.08
CA ALA A 112 7.37 0.63 -1.47
C ALA A 112 7.57 1.75 -2.50
N VAL A 113 8.29 1.44 -3.59
CA VAL A 113 8.54 2.40 -4.68
C VAL A 113 7.23 2.81 -5.35
N VAL A 114 6.37 1.85 -5.68
CA VAL A 114 5.10 2.15 -6.38
C VAL A 114 4.17 2.96 -5.49
N HIS A 115 4.01 2.61 -4.21
CA HIS A 115 3.17 3.36 -3.27
C HIS A 115 3.69 4.79 -3.08
N LEU A 116 5.01 4.97 -2.91
CA LEU A 116 5.61 6.29 -2.75
C LEU A 116 5.47 7.14 -4.00
N ALA A 117 5.80 6.60 -5.17
CA ALA A 117 5.66 7.30 -6.44
C ALA A 117 4.20 7.72 -6.69
N SER A 118 3.25 6.85 -6.35
CA SER A 118 1.82 7.12 -6.45
C SER A 118 1.37 8.22 -5.47
N ALA A 119 1.88 8.21 -4.23
CA ALA A 119 1.61 9.24 -3.24
C ALA A 119 2.12 10.61 -3.71
N VAL A 120 3.35 10.68 -4.23
CA VAL A 120 3.93 11.92 -4.78
C VAL A 120 3.11 12.41 -5.98
N TRP A 121 2.80 11.53 -6.93
CA TRP A 121 2.06 11.90 -8.13
C TRP A 121 0.65 12.42 -7.80
N LEU A 122 -0.11 11.71 -6.95
CA LEU A 122 -1.44 12.11 -6.51
C LEU A 122 -1.41 13.36 -5.62
N GLY A 123 -0.38 13.52 -4.79
CA GLY A 123 -0.20 14.66 -3.90
C GLY A 123 0.04 15.96 -4.67
N ARG A 124 0.88 15.92 -5.72
CA ARG A 124 1.11 17.08 -6.60
C ARG A 124 -0.18 17.54 -7.27
N GLY A 125 -1.00 16.61 -7.78
CA GLY A 125 -2.29 16.94 -8.38
C GLY A 125 -3.28 17.60 -7.40
N GLN A 126 -3.31 17.13 -6.16
CA GLN A 126 -4.15 17.72 -5.11
C GLN A 126 -3.69 19.12 -4.70
N ALA A 127 -2.38 19.34 -4.56
CA ALA A 127 -1.83 20.66 -4.23
C ALA A 127 -2.17 21.69 -5.32
N SER A 128 -2.02 21.33 -6.60
CA SER A 128 -2.38 22.21 -7.72
C SER A 128 -3.87 22.56 -7.72
N ALA A 129 -4.75 21.57 -7.48
CA ALA A 129 -6.19 21.82 -7.42
C ALA A 129 -6.59 22.75 -6.27
N SER A 130 -5.98 22.59 -5.09
CA SER A 130 -6.20 23.46 -3.93
C SER A 130 -5.80 24.91 -4.20
N LEU A 131 -4.66 25.14 -4.85
CA LEU A 131 -4.21 26.49 -5.24
C LEU A 131 -5.17 27.15 -6.24
N THR A 132 -5.63 26.42 -7.26
CA THR A 132 -6.62 26.94 -8.22
C THR A 132 -7.94 27.29 -7.54
N SER A 133 -8.40 26.47 -6.59
CA SER A 133 -9.63 26.75 -5.84
C SER A 133 -9.51 28.00 -4.97
N ALA A 134 -8.34 28.24 -4.36
CA ALA A 134 -8.09 29.42 -3.52
C ALA A 134 -7.99 30.72 -4.35
N ALA A 135 -7.50 30.64 -5.59
CA ALA A 135 -7.37 31.80 -6.48
C ALA A 135 -8.71 32.23 -7.15
N ARG A 136 -9.78 31.44 -7.02
CA ARG A 136 -11.06 31.75 -7.66
C ARG A 136 -11.78 32.87 -6.90
N PRO A 137 -12.11 34.01 -7.53
CA PRO A 137 -12.79 35.11 -6.86
C PRO A 137 -14.15 34.65 -6.32
N ALA A 138 -14.53 35.17 -5.16
CA ALA A 138 -15.84 34.89 -4.56
C ALA A 138 -16.95 35.29 -5.55
N PRO A 139 -17.99 34.46 -5.73
CA PRO A 139 -19.09 34.81 -6.61
C PRO A 139 -19.68 36.14 -6.15
N ALA A 140 -19.78 37.11 -7.08
CA ALA A 140 -20.42 38.39 -6.81
C ALA A 140 -21.81 38.12 -6.25
N ALA A 141 -22.06 38.57 -5.02
CA ALA A 141 -23.37 38.49 -4.39
C ALA A 141 -24.37 39.19 -5.33
N ARG A 142 -25.36 38.43 -5.80
CA ARG A 142 -26.49 38.96 -6.57
C ARG A 142 -27.56 39.50 -5.65
#